data_AF-A0AA39UFW7-F1
#
_entry.id   AF-A0AA39UFW7-F1
#
_cell.length_a   1.000
_cell.length_b   1.000
_cell.length_c   1.000
_cell.angle_alpha   90.00
_cell.angle_beta   90.00
_cell.angle_gamma   90.00
#
_symmetry.space_group_name_H-M   'P 1'
#
loop_
_entity.id
_entity.type
_entity.pdbx_description
1 polymer ?
#
loop_
_entity_poly.entity_id
_entity_poly.type
_entity_poly.pdbx_seq_one_letter_code
_entity_poly.pdbx_strand_id
1 'polypeptide(L)'
;MKTLLRGKKAMGPLDVLAQRETERARARALSQHGRNNDAAGLDPKLVEHYSVSVATHPDNASKNRYMDIHPYNRTGVLAGGTRYLNASWVLELHGGKWWVATQAPLPDTANAFLTFIMTPITTPASRHHCRIRTVVQLTRHSEAGRVKAHPYFPSVAGQSAVLEAGEAAPLKVTTLKVEDIRDASCTKTTVSVSTVSGSQTHVFQHLLYDAWPDHGVPSRADRSTLLSFLSLVDRVNREGFADDPPVIAGCSAGVGRTGAFIALSSLLREHKVLSPAKEPSLPQVLPPSPIGPLPKSVENDVVVKEIDSLREQRPGMVQRDEQVRLIYEMLLDVTEQR
;
A
#
# COMPACT_ATOMS: atom_id res chain seq x y z
N MET A 1 26.68 -47.95 -2.02
CA MET A 1 27.22 -46.59 -2.27
C MET A 1 26.61 -45.98 -3.54
N LYS A 2 25.31 -45.68 -3.53
CA LYS A 2 24.67 -44.81 -4.53
C LYS A 2 23.73 -43.87 -3.79
N THR A 3 24.34 -42.88 -3.13
CA THR A 3 23.63 -41.85 -2.39
C THR A 3 23.08 -40.84 -3.40
N LEU A 4 21.75 -40.79 -3.46
CA LEU A 4 20.91 -39.66 -3.85
C LEU A 4 21.65 -38.34 -4.15
N LEU A 5 21.96 -38.10 -5.43
CA LEU A 5 22.05 -36.75 -5.98
C LEU A 5 20.66 -36.38 -6.53
N ARG A 6 19.69 -36.15 -5.62
CA ARG A 6 18.53 -35.32 -5.99
C ARG A 6 19.04 -33.89 -5.99
N GLY A 7 19.45 -33.39 -7.15
CA GLY A 7 19.73 -31.97 -7.33
C GLY A 7 18.54 -31.18 -6.81
N LYS A 8 18.76 -30.27 -5.85
CA LYS A 8 17.73 -29.33 -5.42
C LYS A 8 17.30 -28.55 -6.67
N LYS A 9 16.08 -28.79 -7.15
CA LYS A 9 15.48 -28.03 -8.25
C LYS A 9 15.61 -26.54 -7.89
N ALA A 10 16.12 -25.73 -8.81
CA ALA A 10 16.21 -24.29 -8.59
C ALA A 10 14.80 -23.76 -8.29
N MET A 11 14.67 -22.99 -7.21
CA MET A 11 13.39 -22.43 -6.78
C MET A 11 12.91 -21.38 -7.78
N GLY A 12 11.63 -21.45 -8.15
CA GLY A 12 11.01 -20.47 -9.03
C GLY A 12 10.65 -19.17 -8.30
N PRO A 13 10.22 -18.12 -9.04
CA PRO A 13 9.81 -16.83 -8.49
C PRO A 13 8.84 -16.92 -7.29
N LEU A 14 7.78 -17.70 -7.43
CA LEU A 14 6.76 -17.87 -6.39
C LEU A 14 7.30 -18.55 -5.13
N ASP A 15 8.11 -19.61 -5.30
CA ASP A 15 8.70 -20.34 -4.18
C ASP A 15 9.66 -19.44 -3.37
N VAL A 16 10.47 -18.63 -4.07
CA VAL A 16 11.39 -17.67 -3.43
C VAL A 16 10.63 -16.62 -2.64
N LEU A 17 9.61 -16.00 -3.24
CA LEU A 17 8.78 -15.00 -2.57
C LEU A 17 8.06 -15.58 -1.33
N ALA A 18 7.53 -16.80 -1.43
CA ALA A 18 6.84 -17.48 -0.33
C ALA A 18 7.80 -17.87 0.80
N GLN A 19 8.98 -18.41 0.49
CA GLN A 19 9.99 -18.75 1.49
C GLN A 19 10.42 -17.50 2.27
N ARG A 20 10.79 -16.43 1.56
CA ARG A 20 11.25 -15.18 2.20
C ARG A 20 10.16 -14.55 3.05
N GLU A 21 8.90 -14.57 2.60
CA GLU A 21 7.79 -14.10 3.41
C GLU A 21 7.55 -14.95 4.66
N THR A 22 7.82 -16.26 4.60
CA THR A 22 7.77 -17.15 5.77
C THR A 22 8.85 -16.79 6.80
N GLU A 23 10.05 -16.44 6.34
CA GLU A 23 11.14 -15.97 7.22
C GLU A 23 10.78 -14.65 7.91
N ARG A 24 10.24 -13.67 7.15
CA ARG A 24 9.69 -12.42 7.72
C ARG A 24 8.57 -12.69 8.72
N ALA A 25 7.66 -13.61 8.39
CA ALA A 25 6.54 -13.99 9.23
C ALA A 25 6.99 -14.56 10.57
N ARG A 26 8.01 -15.42 10.55
CA ARG A 26 8.60 -16.00 11.75
C ARG A 26 9.23 -14.93 12.64
N ALA A 27 9.98 -13.99 12.06
CA ALA A 27 10.58 -12.89 12.80
C ALA A 27 9.54 -11.96 13.42
N ARG A 28 8.55 -11.49 12.64
CA ARG A 28 7.51 -10.58 13.17
C ARG A 28 6.62 -11.22 14.23
N ALA A 29 6.36 -12.52 14.14
CA ALA A 29 5.56 -13.25 15.13
C ALA A 29 6.19 -13.19 16.54
N LEU A 30 7.52 -13.08 16.62
CA LEU A 30 8.25 -12.94 17.89
C LEU A 30 8.13 -11.55 18.51
N SER A 31 7.83 -10.52 17.72
CA SER A 31 7.72 -9.13 18.18
C SER A 31 6.32 -8.74 18.68
N GLN A 32 5.33 -9.63 18.55
CA GLN A 32 3.94 -9.32 18.90
C GLN A 32 3.79 -9.16 20.41
N HIS A 33 3.11 -8.10 20.84
CA HIS A 33 2.85 -7.81 22.23
C HIS A 33 2.08 -8.96 22.92
N GLY A 34 2.44 -9.27 24.17
CA GLY A 34 1.75 -10.29 24.98
C GLY A 34 2.11 -11.75 24.66
N ARG A 35 3.04 -12.02 23.73
CA ARG A 35 3.56 -13.37 23.50
C ARG A 35 4.89 -13.59 24.23
N ASN A 36 4.88 -14.48 25.23
CA ASN A 36 6.10 -15.09 25.77
C ASN A 36 6.63 -16.08 24.73
N ASN A 37 7.36 -15.59 23.75
CA ASN A 37 8.06 -16.47 22.84
C ASN A 37 9.47 -16.66 23.35
N ASP A 38 9.86 -17.91 23.61
CA ASP A 38 11.27 -18.27 23.73
C ASP A 38 11.95 -17.87 22.42
N ALA A 39 12.70 -16.76 22.43
CA ALA A 39 13.47 -16.25 21.30
C ALA A 39 14.64 -17.17 20.90
N ALA A 40 14.62 -18.43 21.35
CA ALA A 40 15.66 -19.41 21.16
C ALA A 40 15.81 -19.75 19.67
N GLY A 41 16.70 -19.02 18.99
CA GLY A 41 17.24 -19.39 17.68
C GLY A 41 17.05 -18.40 16.53
N LEU A 42 16.45 -17.22 16.73
CA LEU A 42 16.42 -16.15 15.72
C LEU A 42 17.28 -14.97 16.15
N ASP A 43 17.99 -14.37 15.19
CA ASP A 43 18.82 -13.18 15.44
C ASP A 43 17.95 -12.03 15.98
N PRO A 44 18.24 -11.46 17.16
CA PRO A 44 17.50 -10.32 17.70
C PRO A 44 17.40 -9.14 16.73
N LYS A 45 18.42 -8.90 15.90
CA LYS A 45 18.39 -7.84 14.87
C LYS A 45 17.32 -8.09 13.82
N LEU A 46 17.09 -9.36 13.48
CA LEU A 46 16.05 -9.78 12.53
C LEU A 46 14.65 -9.54 13.11
N VAL A 47 14.45 -9.84 14.39
CA VAL A 47 13.19 -9.61 15.10
C VAL A 47 12.89 -8.12 15.19
N GLU A 48 13.89 -7.32 15.56
CA GLU A 48 13.74 -5.86 15.63
C GLU A 48 13.43 -5.24 14.26
N HIS A 49 14.15 -5.67 13.21
CA HIS A 49 13.94 -5.15 11.86
C HIS A 49 12.52 -5.39 11.32
N TYR A 50 11.92 -6.53 11.63
CA TYR A 50 10.55 -6.89 11.24
C TYR A 50 9.52 -6.71 12.35
N SER A 51 9.85 -5.91 13.37
CA SER A 51 8.99 -5.72 14.53
C SER A 51 7.64 -5.09 14.16
N VAL A 52 6.57 -5.61 14.74
CA VAL A 52 5.18 -5.11 14.63
C VAL A 52 4.60 -4.73 15.99
N SER A 53 5.46 -4.56 17.00
CA SER A 53 5.05 -4.41 18.40
C SER A 53 4.11 -3.22 18.62
N VAL A 54 4.32 -2.09 17.92
CA VAL A 54 3.47 -0.89 18.02
C VAL A 54 2.04 -1.18 17.57
N ALA A 55 1.90 -1.90 16.45
CA ALA A 55 0.60 -2.27 15.89
C ALA A 55 -0.16 -3.25 16.79
N THR A 56 0.57 -4.14 17.47
CA THR A 56 -0.01 -5.15 18.38
C THR A 56 -0.21 -4.66 19.81
N HIS A 57 0.22 -3.43 20.14
CA HIS A 57 0.01 -2.85 21.46
C HIS A 57 -1.50 -2.80 21.77
N PRO A 58 -1.94 -3.10 23.01
CA PRO A 58 -3.37 -3.12 23.36
C PRO A 58 -4.14 -1.86 22.93
N ASP A 59 -3.53 -0.68 23.10
CA ASP A 59 -4.12 0.62 22.71
C ASP A 59 -4.34 0.79 21.19
N ASN A 60 -3.71 -0.06 20.36
CA ASN A 60 -3.80 -0.02 18.91
C ASN A 60 -4.50 -1.23 18.32
N ALA A 61 -4.76 -2.28 19.10
CA ALA A 61 -5.33 -3.53 18.61
C ALA A 61 -6.68 -3.32 17.89
N SER A 62 -7.56 -2.49 18.44
CA SER A 62 -8.88 -2.16 17.84
C SER A 62 -8.78 -1.30 16.57
N LYS A 63 -7.62 -0.69 16.30
CA LYS A 63 -7.38 0.14 15.10
C LYS A 63 -6.96 -0.71 13.89
N ASN A 64 -6.74 -2.00 14.08
CA ASN A 64 -6.40 -2.95 13.02
C ASN A 64 -7.67 -3.64 12.51
N ARG A 65 -7.92 -3.59 11.19
CA ARG A 65 -9.06 -4.26 10.57
C ARG A 65 -8.93 -5.78 10.62
N TYR A 66 -7.70 -6.29 10.57
CA TYR A 66 -7.36 -7.70 10.60
C TYR A 66 -6.32 -7.96 11.68
N MET A 67 -6.52 -9.03 12.45
CA MET A 67 -5.66 -9.37 13.60
C MET A 67 -4.26 -9.85 13.19
N ASP A 68 -4.05 -10.15 11.91
CA ASP A 68 -2.83 -10.74 11.36
C ASP A 68 -2.11 -9.82 10.35
N ILE A 69 -2.67 -8.64 10.07
CA ILE A 69 -2.08 -7.67 9.13
C ILE A 69 -1.66 -6.42 9.90
N HIS A 70 -0.35 -6.27 10.09
CA HIS A 70 0.25 -5.18 10.85
C HIS A 70 1.37 -4.50 10.05
N PRO A 71 1.54 -3.18 10.12
CA PRO A 71 2.72 -2.51 9.58
C PRO A 71 3.96 -2.83 10.42
N TYR A 72 5.15 -2.85 9.79
CA TYR A 72 6.39 -2.83 10.55
C TYR A 72 6.55 -1.49 11.26
N ASN A 73 7.16 -1.50 12.45
CA ASN A 73 7.43 -0.29 13.23
C ASN A 73 8.23 0.74 12.42
N ARG A 74 9.28 0.28 11.72
CA ARG A 74 10.23 1.14 10.99
C ARG A 74 9.65 1.91 9.80
N THR A 75 8.56 1.42 9.23
CA THR A 75 7.88 2.04 8.07
C THR A 75 6.47 2.50 8.43
N GLY A 76 6.05 2.34 9.68
CA GLY A 76 4.72 2.73 10.15
C GLY A 76 4.44 4.22 9.95
N VAL A 77 3.17 4.53 9.70
CA VAL A 77 2.69 5.91 9.56
C VAL A 77 1.98 6.36 10.83
N LEU A 78 2.24 7.60 11.24
CA LEU A 78 1.56 8.26 12.37
C LEU A 78 0.80 9.49 11.87
N ALA A 79 -0.50 9.56 12.16
CA ALA A 79 -1.32 10.74 11.90
C ALA A 79 -1.03 11.83 12.92
N GLY A 80 -0.73 13.05 12.45
CA GLY A 80 -0.35 14.17 13.32
C GLY A 80 0.93 13.91 14.13
N GLY A 81 1.77 12.96 13.70
CA GLY A 81 3.02 12.59 14.36
C GLY A 81 2.88 11.64 15.55
N THR A 82 1.67 11.36 16.03
CA THR A 82 1.46 10.57 17.27
C THR A 82 0.40 9.48 17.17
N ARG A 83 -0.64 9.66 16.36
CA ARG A 83 -1.75 8.70 16.30
C ARG A 83 -1.47 7.56 15.35
N TYR A 84 -1.56 6.33 15.85
CA TYR A 84 -1.37 5.12 15.07
C TYR A 84 -2.35 5.00 13.90
N LEU A 85 -1.83 4.64 12.73
CA LEU A 85 -2.57 4.13 11.59
C LEU A 85 -1.97 2.79 11.15
N ASN A 86 -2.80 1.83 10.75
CA ASN A 86 -2.33 0.62 10.08
C ASN A 86 -1.99 0.94 8.61
N ALA A 87 -0.84 1.59 8.45
CA ALA A 87 -0.32 2.07 7.19
C ALA A 87 1.22 2.05 7.21
N SER A 88 1.81 1.94 6.04
CA SER A 88 3.26 1.90 5.86
C SER A 88 3.70 2.84 4.75
N TRP A 89 4.79 3.56 4.97
CA TRP A 89 5.58 4.15 3.89
C TRP A 89 6.17 3.03 3.02
N VAL A 90 6.03 3.18 1.71
CA VAL A 90 6.54 2.22 0.73
C VAL A 90 7.14 2.97 -0.45
N LEU A 91 8.39 2.67 -0.78
CA LEU A 91 9.12 3.16 -1.94
C LEU A 91 9.09 2.10 -3.04
N GLU A 92 8.70 2.50 -4.25
CA GLU A 92 8.86 1.72 -5.47
C GLU A 92 10.36 1.41 -5.72
N LEU A 93 10.71 0.16 -5.97
CA LEU A 93 12.12 -0.20 -6.20
C LEU A 93 12.62 0.33 -7.54
N HIS A 94 11.86 0.12 -8.62
CA HIS A 94 12.26 0.57 -9.96
C HIS A 94 11.74 1.96 -10.30
N GLY A 95 10.52 2.30 -9.87
CA GLY A 95 9.89 3.59 -10.17
C GLY A 95 10.32 4.76 -9.27
N GLY A 96 10.95 4.49 -8.12
CA GLY A 96 11.52 5.50 -7.22
C GLY A 96 10.51 6.44 -6.55
N LYS A 97 9.20 6.17 -6.66
CA LYS A 97 8.14 6.98 -6.05
C LYS A 97 7.74 6.47 -4.67
N TRP A 98 7.49 7.39 -3.74
CA TRP A 98 6.94 7.07 -2.42
C TRP A 98 5.41 6.91 -2.43
N TRP A 99 4.93 6.00 -1.62
CA TRP A 99 3.53 5.66 -1.41
C TRP A 99 3.24 5.49 0.08
N VAL A 100 1.95 5.54 0.41
CA VAL A 100 1.43 5.10 1.70
C VAL A 100 0.47 3.94 1.46
N ALA A 101 0.87 2.73 1.82
CA ALA A 101 0.04 1.53 1.71
C ALA A 101 -0.72 1.32 3.03
N THR A 102 -2.05 1.29 2.98
CA THR A 102 -2.91 1.28 4.18
C THR A 102 -4.07 0.29 4.07
N GLN A 103 -4.53 -0.22 5.22
CA GLN A 103 -5.85 -0.85 5.29
C GLN A 103 -6.97 0.15 4.94
N ALA A 104 -8.15 -0.35 4.59
CA ALA A 104 -9.35 0.49 4.54
C ALA A 104 -9.71 1.00 5.94
N PRO A 105 -9.90 2.32 6.13
CA PRO A 105 -10.25 2.88 7.43
C PRO A 105 -11.44 2.18 8.10
N LEU A 106 -11.32 2.02 9.41
CA LEU A 106 -12.42 1.68 10.33
C LEU A 106 -13.10 2.97 10.79
N PRO A 107 -14.35 2.92 11.29
CA PRO A 107 -15.04 4.10 11.81
C PRO A 107 -14.19 4.88 12.81
N ASP A 108 -13.58 4.20 13.77
CA ASP A 108 -12.75 4.80 14.83
C ASP A 108 -11.38 5.32 14.33
N THR A 109 -10.99 4.97 13.10
CA THR A 109 -9.71 5.40 12.50
C THR A 109 -9.91 6.41 11.36
N ALA A 110 -11.16 6.66 10.94
CA ALA A 110 -11.47 7.53 9.80
C ALA A 110 -11.00 8.97 10.04
N ASN A 111 -11.19 9.50 11.25
CA ASN A 111 -10.67 10.83 11.60
C ASN A 111 -9.13 10.87 11.52
N ALA A 112 -8.43 9.90 12.11
CA ALA A 112 -6.98 9.85 12.06
C ALA A 112 -6.45 9.76 10.62
N PHE A 113 -7.11 8.96 9.77
CA PHE A 113 -6.80 8.83 8.36
C PHE A 113 -6.94 10.18 7.62
N LEU A 114 -8.03 10.90 7.85
CA LEU A 114 -8.25 12.20 7.23
C LEU A 114 -7.34 13.31 7.79
N THR A 115 -6.98 13.26 9.06
CA THR A 115 -5.94 14.13 9.62
C THR A 115 -4.61 13.92 8.93
N PHE A 116 -4.20 12.66 8.72
CA PHE A 116 -2.98 12.37 7.97
C PHE A 116 -3.01 12.96 6.55
N ILE A 117 -4.16 12.95 5.88
CA ILE A 117 -4.33 13.54 4.54
C ILE A 117 -4.19 15.08 4.56
N MET A 118 -4.80 15.76 5.54
CA MET A 118 -4.80 17.24 5.57
C MET A 118 -3.50 17.86 6.12
N THR A 119 -2.77 17.14 6.96
CA THR A 119 -1.56 17.63 7.60
C THR A 119 -0.38 17.58 6.62
N PRO A 120 0.51 18.59 6.60
CA PRO A 120 1.78 18.49 5.87
C PRO A 120 2.57 17.26 6.31
N ILE A 121 3.09 16.52 5.34
CA ILE A 121 3.89 15.32 5.53
C ILE A 121 5.29 15.55 4.95
N THR A 122 6.26 14.82 5.50
CA THR A 122 7.60 14.69 4.93
C THR A 122 7.79 13.23 4.56
N THR A 123 8.12 12.95 3.30
CA THR A 123 8.44 11.56 2.92
C THR A 123 9.75 11.13 3.57
N PRO A 124 9.92 9.83 3.82
CA PRO A 124 11.22 9.33 4.24
C PRO A 124 12.29 9.76 3.22
N ALA A 125 13.44 10.24 3.72
CA ALA A 125 14.55 10.77 2.93
C ALA A 125 14.31 12.09 2.15
N SER A 126 13.14 12.73 2.24
CA SER A 126 12.93 14.09 1.70
C SER A 126 13.11 15.18 2.75
N ARG A 127 13.47 16.38 2.29
CA ARG A 127 13.49 17.61 3.08
C ARG A 127 12.30 18.53 2.80
N HIS A 128 11.46 18.17 1.82
CA HIS A 128 10.32 18.98 1.39
C HIS A 128 9.03 18.48 2.02
N HIS A 129 8.23 19.44 2.51
CA HIS A 129 6.89 19.16 2.98
C HIS A 129 5.93 19.15 1.80
N CYS A 130 5.04 18.17 1.78
CA CYS A 130 3.94 18.11 0.82
C CYS A 130 2.64 17.71 1.55
N ARG A 131 1.53 17.61 0.82
CA ARG A 131 0.28 17.07 1.34
C ARG A 131 -0.20 15.94 0.44
N ILE A 132 -0.82 14.93 1.03
CA ILE A 132 -1.51 13.90 0.25
C ILE A 132 -2.65 14.55 -0.51
N ARG A 133 -2.70 14.33 -1.82
CA ARG A 133 -3.81 14.82 -2.66
C ARG A 133 -4.55 13.73 -3.40
N THR A 134 -4.04 12.50 -3.39
CA THR A 134 -4.63 11.38 -4.11
C THR A 134 -4.72 10.16 -3.20
N VAL A 135 -5.91 9.58 -3.12
CA VAL A 135 -6.20 8.35 -2.38
C VAL A 135 -6.80 7.34 -3.36
N VAL A 136 -6.20 6.16 -3.43
CA VAL A 136 -6.63 5.04 -4.27
C VAL A 136 -7.28 3.99 -3.41
N GLN A 137 -8.51 3.60 -3.75
CA GLN A 137 -9.24 2.50 -3.15
C GLN A 137 -9.43 1.38 -4.16
N LEU A 138 -9.00 0.17 -3.81
CA LEU A 138 -8.98 -1.01 -4.69
C LEU A 138 -9.98 -2.09 -4.24
N THR A 139 -10.98 -1.72 -3.45
CA THR A 139 -12.00 -2.62 -2.93
C THR A 139 -13.33 -1.90 -2.80
N ARG A 140 -14.43 -2.62 -3.02
CA ARG A 140 -15.77 -2.10 -2.72
C ARG A 140 -16.02 -2.12 -1.21
N HIS A 141 -17.07 -1.44 -0.75
CA HIS A 141 -17.43 -1.44 0.68
C HIS A 141 -17.79 -2.83 1.20
N SER A 142 -18.44 -3.65 0.38
CA SER A 142 -18.81 -5.03 0.69
C SER A 142 -18.47 -5.93 -0.49
N GLU A 143 -17.92 -7.11 -0.19
CA GLU A 143 -17.60 -8.15 -1.16
C GLU A 143 -17.95 -9.50 -0.53
N ALA A 144 -18.66 -10.36 -1.28
CA ALA A 144 -19.14 -11.66 -0.80
C ALA A 144 -19.86 -11.60 0.57
N GLY A 145 -20.66 -10.55 0.79
CA GLY A 145 -21.42 -10.34 2.03
C GLY A 145 -20.58 -9.90 3.24
N ARG A 146 -19.29 -9.61 3.07
CA ARG A 146 -18.40 -9.14 4.13
C ARG A 146 -18.02 -7.68 3.91
N VAL A 147 -18.04 -6.90 4.99
CA VAL A 147 -17.57 -5.51 4.98
C VAL A 147 -16.06 -5.48 4.77
N LYS A 148 -15.61 -4.83 3.69
CA LYS A 148 -14.20 -4.68 3.30
C LYS A 148 -13.68 -3.28 3.55
N ALA A 149 -14.53 -2.27 3.44
CA ALA A 149 -14.17 -0.87 3.65
C ALA A 149 -15.38 -0.09 4.19
N HIS A 150 -15.15 0.78 5.18
CA HIS A 150 -16.19 1.69 5.66
C HIS A 150 -16.08 3.03 4.91
N PRO A 151 -17.20 3.69 4.60
CA PRO A 151 -17.16 5.05 4.08
C PRO A 151 -16.59 5.99 5.15
N TYR A 152 -15.79 6.97 4.73
CA TYR A 152 -15.22 8.02 5.59
C TYR A 152 -15.48 9.42 5.03
N PHE A 153 -16.35 9.51 4.03
CA PHE A 153 -16.92 10.74 3.48
C PHE A 153 -18.33 10.43 2.91
N PRO A 154 -19.22 11.43 2.77
CA PRO A 154 -20.55 11.22 2.18
C PRO A 154 -20.48 10.77 0.71
N SER A 155 -21.35 9.87 0.26
CA SER A 155 -21.29 9.39 -1.13
C SER A 155 -21.88 10.36 -2.17
N VAL A 156 -22.63 11.37 -1.73
CA VAL A 156 -23.37 12.28 -2.61
C VAL A 156 -22.73 13.67 -2.62
N ALA A 157 -22.56 14.25 -3.81
CA ALA A 157 -22.06 15.61 -3.97
C ALA A 157 -22.95 16.63 -3.23
N GLY A 158 -22.30 17.58 -2.56
CA GLY A 158 -22.94 18.59 -1.71
C GLY A 158 -23.20 18.14 -0.27
N GLN A 159 -23.16 16.84 0.04
CA GLN A 159 -23.37 16.36 1.41
C GLN A 159 -22.11 16.55 2.27
N SER A 160 -22.35 16.82 3.56
CA SER A 160 -21.32 16.94 4.60
C SER A 160 -21.60 15.97 5.75
N ALA A 161 -20.54 15.50 6.39
CA ALA A 161 -20.60 14.77 7.66
C ALA A 161 -19.54 15.31 8.63
N VAL A 162 -19.78 15.17 9.93
CA VAL A 162 -18.78 15.43 10.98
C VAL A 162 -18.28 14.09 11.49
N LEU A 163 -16.96 13.92 11.50
CA LEU A 163 -16.29 12.74 12.04
C LEU A 163 -15.69 13.06 13.41
N GLU A 164 -16.35 12.53 14.43
CA GLU A 164 -15.88 12.56 15.82
C GLU A 164 -14.63 11.69 16.01
N ALA A 165 -13.85 11.98 17.06
CA ALA A 165 -12.54 11.33 17.26
C ALA A 165 -12.08 11.23 18.71
N GLY A 166 -13.00 10.91 19.62
CA GLY A 166 -12.71 10.85 21.04
C GLY A 166 -12.10 12.17 21.52
N GLU A 167 -10.84 12.13 21.95
CA GLU A 167 -10.10 13.31 22.44
C GLU A 167 -9.52 14.21 21.33
N ALA A 168 -9.49 13.75 20.07
CA ALA A 168 -8.99 14.54 18.95
C ALA A 168 -10.07 15.46 18.36
N ALA A 169 -9.64 16.55 17.71
CA ALA A 169 -10.55 17.50 17.11
C ALA A 169 -11.44 16.84 16.03
N PRO A 170 -12.76 17.10 16.05
CA PRO A 170 -13.66 16.61 15.02
C PRO A 170 -13.35 17.25 13.67
N LEU A 171 -13.66 16.52 12.60
CA LEU A 171 -13.44 16.97 11.22
C LEU A 171 -14.75 17.05 10.47
N LYS A 172 -14.94 18.11 9.69
CA LYS A 172 -16.01 18.18 8.70
C LYS A 172 -15.50 17.65 7.36
N VAL A 173 -16.26 16.75 6.75
CA VAL A 173 -15.92 16.14 5.46
C VAL A 173 -17.07 16.38 4.50
N THR A 174 -16.77 16.93 3.34
CA THR A 174 -17.75 17.31 2.32
C THR A 174 -17.38 16.70 0.98
N THR A 175 -18.33 16.07 0.33
CA THR A 175 -18.13 15.57 -1.04
C THR A 175 -18.48 16.67 -2.02
N LEU A 176 -17.48 17.15 -2.75
CA LEU A 176 -17.63 18.28 -3.66
C LEU A 176 -18.12 17.84 -5.04
N LYS A 177 -17.60 16.71 -5.53
CA LYS A 177 -17.89 16.21 -6.87
C LYS A 177 -17.72 14.70 -6.92
N VAL A 178 -18.55 14.03 -7.71
CA VAL A 178 -18.43 12.59 -8.03
C VAL A 178 -18.48 12.44 -9.54
N GLU A 179 -17.55 11.69 -10.11
CA GLU A 179 -17.39 11.46 -11.55
C GLU A 179 -17.18 9.97 -11.82
N ASP A 180 -17.84 9.45 -12.85
CA ASP A 180 -17.63 8.09 -13.35
C ASP A 180 -16.70 8.12 -14.56
N ILE A 181 -15.52 7.51 -14.43
CA ILE A 181 -14.49 7.41 -15.45
C ILE A 181 -14.49 5.98 -15.98
N ARG A 182 -15.37 5.73 -16.95
CA ARG A 182 -15.69 4.39 -17.47
C ARG A 182 -14.49 3.63 -18.01
N ASP A 183 -13.62 4.30 -18.78
CA ASP A 183 -12.44 3.69 -19.41
C ASP A 183 -11.41 3.17 -18.40
N ALA A 184 -11.50 3.65 -17.15
CA ALA A 184 -10.65 3.24 -16.04
C ALA A 184 -11.43 2.47 -14.96
N SER A 185 -12.69 2.10 -15.19
CA SER A 185 -13.58 1.48 -14.20
C SER A 185 -13.48 2.16 -12.83
N CYS A 186 -13.57 3.50 -12.86
CA CYS A 186 -13.17 4.33 -11.73
C CYS A 186 -14.26 5.33 -11.36
N THR A 187 -14.67 5.32 -10.09
CA THR A 187 -15.38 6.45 -9.50
C THR A 187 -14.37 7.43 -8.88
N LYS A 188 -14.25 8.63 -9.46
CA LYS A 188 -13.42 9.73 -8.95
C LYS A 188 -14.27 10.67 -8.11
N THR A 189 -13.88 10.89 -6.86
CA THR A 189 -14.58 11.80 -5.93
C THR A 189 -13.64 12.90 -5.48
N THR A 190 -14.04 14.16 -5.65
CA THR A 190 -13.35 15.30 -5.03
C THR A 190 -13.91 15.51 -3.62
N VAL A 191 -13.04 15.40 -2.61
CA VAL A 191 -13.44 15.48 -1.20
C VAL A 191 -12.72 16.65 -0.53
N SER A 192 -13.49 17.47 0.19
CA SER A 192 -12.96 18.50 1.09
C SER A 192 -12.99 17.98 2.52
N VAL A 193 -11.90 18.12 3.24
CA VAL A 193 -11.82 17.90 4.68
C VAL A 193 -11.40 19.20 5.36
N SER A 194 -12.07 19.55 6.45
CA SER A 194 -11.73 20.72 7.24
C SER A 194 -11.85 20.46 8.74
N THR A 195 -11.22 21.32 9.55
CA THR A 195 -11.64 21.49 10.94
C THR A 195 -13.10 21.97 10.97
N VAL A 196 -13.84 21.70 12.05
CA VAL A 196 -15.24 22.15 12.18
C VAL A 196 -15.34 23.69 12.16
N SER A 197 -14.33 24.38 12.68
CA SER A 197 -14.22 25.84 12.59
C SER A 197 -13.90 26.37 11.19
N GLY A 198 -13.50 25.49 10.26
CA GLY A 198 -13.07 25.86 8.91
C GLY A 198 -11.65 26.47 8.85
N SER A 199 -10.94 26.57 9.98
CA SER A 199 -9.61 27.19 10.05
C SER A 199 -8.54 26.49 9.21
N GLN A 200 -8.70 25.18 8.99
CA GLN A 200 -7.88 24.41 8.08
C GLN A 200 -8.79 23.65 7.14
N THR A 201 -8.54 23.74 5.85
CA THR A 201 -9.26 23.02 4.81
C THR A 201 -8.26 22.44 3.82
N HIS A 202 -8.49 21.21 3.40
CA HIS A 202 -7.69 20.52 2.41
C HIS A 202 -8.60 19.73 1.47
N VAL A 203 -8.29 19.76 0.17
CA VAL A 203 -9.05 19.05 -0.86
C VAL A 203 -8.18 17.95 -1.44
N PHE A 204 -8.73 16.73 -1.53
CA PHE A 204 -8.06 15.59 -2.13
C PHE A 204 -8.99 14.85 -3.10
N GLN A 205 -8.39 14.04 -3.96
CA GLN A 205 -9.02 13.19 -4.95
C GLN A 205 -9.06 11.76 -4.42
N HIS A 206 -10.24 11.17 -4.33
CA HIS A 206 -10.44 9.75 -4.04
C HIS A 206 -10.80 9.01 -5.31
N LEU A 207 -10.05 7.95 -5.63
CA LEU A 207 -10.21 7.16 -6.84
C LEU A 207 -10.50 5.72 -6.44
N LEU A 208 -11.74 5.28 -6.67
CA LEU A 208 -12.18 3.90 -6.44
C LEU A 208 -12.10 3.11 -7.75
N TYR A 209 -11.24 2.11 -7.82
CA TYR A 209 -11.27 1.10 -8.89
C TYR A 209 -12.23 -0.02 -8.51
N ASP A 210 -13.28 -0.21 -9.30
CA ASP A 210 -14.38 -1.12 -8.96
C ASP A 210 -14.26 -2.50 -9.62
N ALA A 211 -13.46 -2.63 -10.67
CA ALA A 211 -13.31 -3.87 -11.44
C ALA A 211 -12.27 -4.87 -10.88
N TRP A 212 -11.80 -4.72 -9.63
CA TRP A 212 -10.90 -5.71 -9.00
C TRP A 212 -11.67 -6.70 -8.11
N PRO A 213 -11.72 -8.00 -8.45
CA PRO A 213 -12.43 -9.00 -7.65
C PRO A 213 -11.72 -9.33 -6.32
N ASP A 214 -12.49 -9.72 -5.30
CA ASP A 214 -11.99 -10.02 -3.94
C ASP A 214 -11.00 -11.21 -3.90
N HIS A 215 -11.30 -12.27 -4.65
CA HIS A 215 -10.55 -13.54 -4.65
C HIS A 215 -9.81 -13.81 -5.96
N GLY A 216 -9.42 -12.75 -6.69
CA GLY A 216 -8.72 -12.93 -7.95
C GLY A 216 -8.01 -11.68 -8.44
N VAL A 217 -7.93 -11.61 -9.76
CA VAL A 217 -7.32 -10.52 -10.51
C VAL A 217 -8.30 -10.05 -11.59
N PRO A 218 -8.17 -8.80 -12.09
CA PRO A 218 -8.94 -8.37 -13.25
C PRO A 218 -8.80 -9.38 -14.39
N SER A 219 -9.90 -9.66 -15.10
CA SER A 219 -9.86 -10.56 -16.24
C SER A 219 -8.99 -9.99 -17.34
N ARG A 220 -8.62 -10.79 -18.36
CA ARG A 220 -7.86 -10.28 -19.51
C ARG A 220 -8.56 -9.07 -20.18
N ALA A 221 -9.89 -9.06 -20.22
CA ALA A 221 -10.66 -7.95 -20.76
C ALA A 221 -10.59 -6.68 -19.89
N ASP A 222 -10.41 -6.83 -18.57
CA ASP A 222 -10.35 -5.73 -17.60
C ASP A 222 -8.91 -5.27 -17.30
N ARG A 223 -7.90 -5.85 -17.97
CA ARG A 223 -6.51 -5.39 -17.83
C ARG A 223 -6.31 -3.99 -18.42
N SER A 224 -7.00 -3.67 -19.51
CA SER A 224 -6.96 -2.35 -20.12
C SER A 224 -7.52 -1.28 -19.18
N THR A 225 -8.61 -1.56 -18.47
CA THR A 225 -9.19 -0.63 -17.49
C THR A 225 -8.27 -0.43 -16.30
N LEU A 226 -7.55 -1.47 -15.84
CA LEU A 226 -6.53 -1.33 -14.81
C LEU A 226 -5.36 -0.46 -15.28
N LEU A 227 -4.90 -0.62 -16.52
CA LEU A 227 -3.85 0.21 -17.11
C LEU A 227 -4.30 1.67 -17.21
N SER A 228 -5.51 1.91 -17.72
CA SER A 228 -6.14 3.24 -17.76
C SER A 228 -6.25 3.86 -16.38
N PHE A 229 -6.57 3.05 -15.36
CA PHE A 229 -6.65 3.49 -13.97
C PHE A 229 -5.29 3.90 -13.40
N LEU A 230 -4.23 3.12 -13.64
CA LEU A 230 -2.86 3.46 -13.25
C LEU A 230 -2.42 4.80 -13.88
N SER A 231 -2.70 4.99 -15.17
CA SER A 231 -2.44 6.25 -15.88
C SER A 231 -3.27 7.41 -15.35
N LEU A 232 -4.54 7.18 -15.01
CA LEU A 232 -5.41 8.18 -14.40
C LEU A 232 -4.89 8.63 -13.05
N VAL A 233 -4.48 7.70 -12.18
CA VAL A 233 -3.91 8.00 -10.86
C VAL A 233 -2.63 8.82 -10.99
N ASP A 234 -1.73 8.44 -11.89
CA ASP A 234 -0.49 9.19 -12.12
C ASP A 234 -0.75 10.62 -12.58
N ARG A 235 -1.67 10.78 -13.56
CA ARG A 235 -2.08 12.10 -14.08
C ARG A 235 -2.73 12.96 -13.00
N VAL A 236 -3.73 12.44 -12.29
CA VAL A 236 -4.45 13.18 -11.24
C VAL A 236 -3.50 13.62 -10.13
N ASN A 237 -2.50 12.82 -9.79
CA ASN A 237 -1.53 13.19 -8.76
C ASN A 237 -0.56 14.29 -9.21
N ARG A 238 -0.46 14.61 -10.50
CA ARG A 238 0.45 15.64 -11.04
C ARG A 238 -0.27 16.86 -11.60
N GLU A 239 -1.56 16.71 -11.90
CA GLU A 239 -2.38 17.70 -12.59
C GLU A 239 -2.41 19.04 -11.85
N GLY A 240 -1.88 20.09 -12.49
CA GLY A 240 -1.90 21.46 -11.95
C GLY A 240 -0.87 21.75 -10.86
N PHE A 241 0.08 20.86 -10.58
CA PHE A 241 1.07 21.05 -9.51
C PHE A 241 2.52 20.84 -9.96
N ALA A 242 3.44 21.58 -9.33
CA ALA A 242 4.86 21.49 -9.58
C ALA A 242 5.52 20.26 -8.92
N ASP A 243 4.97 19.76 -7.80
CA ASP A 243 5.44 18.58 -7.08
C ASP A 243 4.76 17.27 -7.53
N ASP A 244 5.17 16.13 -6.96
CA ASP A 244 4.59 14.78 -7.15
C ASP A 244 4.62 14.03 -5.79
N PRO A 245 3.72 14.34 -4.85
CA PRO A 245 3.70 13.80 -3.51
C PRO A 245 3.27 12.33 -3.52
N PRO A 246 3.45 11.64 -2.39
CA PRO A 246 2.98 10.28 -2.25
C PRO A 246 1.49 10.14 -2.49
N VAL A 247 1.12 8.99 -3.05
CA VAL A 247 -0.27 8.55 -3.17
C VAL A 247 -0.57 7.58 -2.04
N ILE A 248 -1.73 7.73 -1.39
CA ILE A 248 -2.24 6.68 -0.50
C ILE A 248 -2.91 5.62 -1.36
N ALA A 249 -2.58 4.34 -1.14
CA ALA A 249 -3.25 3.22 -1.79
C ALA A 249 -3.71 2.19 -0.75
N GLY A 250 -4.96 1.75 -0.87
CA GLY A 250 -5.54 0.76 0.03
C GLY A 250 -6.56 -0.14 -0.66
N CYS A 251 -6.57 -1.41 -0.29
CA CYS A 251 -7.71 -2.31 -0.51
C CYS A 251 -8.42 -2.49 0.83
N SER A 252 -8.83 -3.71 1.19
CA SER A 252 -9.34 -3.96 2.53
C SER A 252 -8.22 -4.03 3.57
N ALA A 253 -7.27 -4.95 3.41
CA ALA A 253 -6.12 -5.11 4.29
C ALA A 253 -4.93 -4.19 3.93
N GLY A 254 -4.92 -3.65 2.71
CA GLY A 254 -3.82 -2.82 2.22
C GLY A 254 -2.57 -3.59 1.81
N VAL A 255 -2.69 -4.86 1.41
CA VAL A 255 -1.53 -5.73 1.11
C VAL A 255 -1.58 -6.36 -0.29
N GLY A 256 -2.59 -7.19 -0.59
CA GLY A 256 -2.64 -7.93 -1.85
C GLY A 256 -2.81 -7.05 -3.09
N ARG A 257 -4.04 -6.54 -3.30
CA ARG A 257 -4.37 -5.63 -4.41
C ARG A 257 -3.51 -4.35 -4.38
N THR A 258 -3.31 -3.80 -3.18
CA THR A 258 -2.44 -2.63 -2.95
C THR A 258 -1.02 -2.86 -3.42
N GLY A 259 -0.39 -3.98 -3.03
CA GLY A 259 0.96 -4.31 -3.47
C GLY A 259 1.03 -4.55 -4.97
N ALA A 260 0.02 -5.21 -5.55
CA ALA A 260 0.01 -5.46 -6.99
C ALA A 260 -0.12 -4.15 -7.77
N PHE A 261 -0.97 -3.23 -7.30
CA PHE A 261 -1.13 -1.91 -7.89
C PHE A 261 0.16 -1.06 -7.80
N ILE A 262 0.83 -1.02 -6.64
CA ILE A 262 2.08 -0.28 -6.47
C ILE A 262 3.22 -0.92 -7.30
N ALA A 263 3.33 -2.25 -7.32
CA ALA A 263 4.31 -2.95 -8.14
C ALA A 263 4.12 -2.65 -9.64
N LEU A 264 2.87 -2.70 -10.12
CA LEU A 264 2.54 -2.31 -11.49
C LEU A 264 2.91 -0.85 -11.77
N SER A 265 2.58 0.09 -10.88
CA SER A 265 3.00 1.49 -11.02
C SER A 265 4.51 1.62 -11.17
N SER A 266 5.28 0.98 -10.29
CA SER A 266 6.75 0.99 -10.32
C SER A 266 7.29 0.49 -11.66
N LEU A 267 6.87 -0.70 -12.07
CA LEU A 267 7.39 -1.36 -13.27
C LEU A 267 6.93 -0.65 -14.54
N LEU A 268 5.71 -0.11 -14.58
CA LEU A 268 5.24 0.69 -15.72
C LEU A 268 5.99 2.03 -15.83
N ARG A 269 6.49 2.62 -14.74
CA ARG A 269 7.41 3.78 -14.82
C ARG A 269 8.76 3.39 -15.39
N GLU A 270 9.32 2.27 -14.93
CA GLU A 270 10.58 1.73 -15.45
C GLU A 270 10.50 1.47 -16.95
N HIS A 271 9.39 0.90 -17.40
CA HIS A 271 9.10 0.70 -18.81
C HIS A 271 8.62 1.97 -19.54
N LYS A 272 8.65 3.17 -18.94
CA LYS A 272 8.27 4.46 -19.56
C LYS A 272 6.83 4.50 -20.08
N VAL A 273 5.93 3.76 -19.45
CA VAL A 273 4.48 3.76 -19.73
C VAL A 273 3.82 4.82 -18.87
N LEU A 274 4.20 4.88 -17.60
CA LEU A 274 3.90 6.00 -16.71
C LEU A 274 5.05 7.00 -16.72
N SER A 275 4.76 8.25 -16.34
CA SER A 275 5.78 9.28 -16.25
C SER A 275 6.76 8.95 -15.12
N PRO A 276 8.08 9.25 -15.27
CA PRO A 276 9.04 9.08 -14.20
C PRO A 276 8.66 9.94 -12.99
N ALA A 277 8.96 9.50 -11.77
CA ALA A 277 8.80 10.32 -10.57
C ALA A 277 9.54 11.66 -10.75
N LYS A 278 8.95 12.78 -10.30
CA LYS A 278 9.59 14.10 -10.45
C LYS A 278 10.88 14.20 -9.62
N GLU A 279 10.86 13.63 -8.42
CA GLU A 279 12.00 13.55 -7.51
C GLU A 279 12.17 12.08 -7.07
N PRO A 280 12.75 11.22 -7.94
CA PRO A 280 12.89 9.81 -7.64
C PRO A 280 13.85 9.60 -6.47
N SER A 281 13.43 8.81 -5.49
CA SER A 281 14.32 8.36 -4.41
C SER A 281 15.10 7.13 -4.86
N LEU A 282 16.40 7.13 -4.57
CA LEU A 282 17.27 5.98 -4.87
C LEU A 282 16.94 4.83 -3.90
N PRO A 283 16.91 3.55 -4.35
CA PRO A 283 16.62 2.41 -3.48
C PRO A 283 17.50 2.28 -2.24
N GLN A 284 18.72 2.82 -2.28
CA GLN A 284 19.70 2.80 -1.20
C GLN A 284 19.25 3.59 0.04
N VAL A 285 18.18 4.37 -0.04
CA VAL A 285 17.55 4.98 1.15
C VAL A 285 16.92 3.94 2.06
N LEU A 286 16.63 2.74 1.54
CA LEU A 286 16.14 1.60 2.34
C LEU A 286 17.34 0.78 2.85
N PRO A 287 17.29 0.30 4.10
CA PRO A 287 18.29 -0.62 4.60
C PRO A 287 18.25 -1.94 3.80
N PRO A 288 19.40 -2.63 3.62
CA PRO A 288 19.41 -3.93 2.99
C PRO A 288 18.59 -4.95 3.81
N SER A 289 17.98 -5.90 3.10
CA SER A 289 17.19 -6.96 3.74
C SER A 289 18.08 -7.81 4.65
N PRO A 290 17.71 -8.00 5.94
CA PRO A 290 18.49 -8.80 6.89
C PRO A 290 18.44 -10.31 6.60
N ILE A 291 17.51 -10.77 5.75
CA ILE A 291 17.46 -12.17 5.27
C ILE A 291 18.34 -12.41 4.03
N GLY A 292 19.20 -11.44 3.70
CA GLY A 292 20.16 -11.54 2.61
C GLY A 292 19.56 -11.29 1.22
N PRO A 293 20.41 -11.32 0.18
CA PRO A 293 20.01 -11.05 -1.19
C PRO A 293 19.10 -12.14 -1.76
N LEU A 294 18.44 -11.83 -2.87
CA LEU A 294 17.68 -12.83 -3.63
C LEU A 294 18.62 -13.93 -4.16
N PRO A 295 18.15 -15.19 -4.26
CA PRO A 295 18.90 -16.27 -4.88
C PRO A 295 19.22 -15.99 -6.36
N LYS A 296 20.34 -16.53 -6.85
CA LYS A 296 20.77 -16.39 -8.25
C LYS A 296 19.72 -16.79 -9.29
N SER A 297 18.79 -17.69 -8.95
CA SER A 297 17.72 -18.11 -9.86
C SER A 297 16.73 -17.00 -10.22
N VAL A 298 16.63 -15.95 -9.39
CA VAL A 298 15.67 -14.85 -9.57
C VAL A 298 16.30 -13.46 -9.34
N GLU A 299 17.64 -13.38 -9.23
CA GLU A 299 18.36 -12.14 -8.90
C GLU A 299 18.18 -11.03 -9.95
N ASN A 300 17.88 -11.41 -11.19
CA ASN A 300 17.64 -10.53 -12.33
C ASN A 300 16.15 -10.34 -12.65
N ASP A 301 15.25 -11.00 -11.90
CA ASP A 301 13.82 -10.89 -12.14
C ASP A 301 13.29 -9.58 -11.51
N VAL A 302 12.95 -8.61 -12.37
CA VAL A 302 12.49 -7.29 -11.95
C VAL A 302 11.20 -7.33 -11.14
N VAL A 303 10.30 -8.28 -11.44
CA VAL A 303 9.02 -8.45 -10.73
C VAL A 303 9.29 -9.00 -9.33
N VAL A 304 10.12 -10.03 -9.21
CA VAL A 304 10.50 -10.58 -7.90
C VAL A 304 11.20 -9.54 -7.05
N LYS A 305 12.14 -8.78 -7.62
CA LYS A 305 12.86 -7.71 -6.92
C LYS A 305 11.90 -6.64 -6.38
N GLU A 306 10.96 -6.19 -7.21
CA GLU A 306 9.96 -5.20 -6.79
C GLU A 306 9.11 -5.75 -5.65
N ILE A 307 8.51 -6.94 -5.82
CA ILE A 307 7.62 -7.53 -4.81
C ILE A 307 8.37 -7.78 -3.49
N ASP A 308 9.59 -8.31 -3.56
CA ASP A 308 10.42 -8.55 -2.38
C ASP A 308 10.72 -7.24 -1.65
N SER A 309 11.07 -6.17 -2.37
CA SER A 309 11.29 -4.84 -1.81
C SER A 309 10.03 -4.23 -1.18
N LEU A 310 8.85 -4.42 -1.79
CA LEU A 310 7.58 -4.00 -1.19
C LEU A 310 7.30 -4.78 0.11
N ARG A 311 7.59 -6.09 0.14
CA ARG A 311 7.40 -6.96 1.32
C ARG A 311 8.39 -6.66 2.46
N GLU A 312 9.57 -6.14 2.13
CA GLU A 312 10.47 -5.55 3.13
C GLU A 312 9.80 -4.35 3.80
N GLN A 313 8.98 -3.56 3.11
CA GLN A 313 8.44 -2.31 3.66
C GLN A 313 7.06 -2.48 4.30
N ARG A 314 6.23 -3.39 3.79
CA ARG A 314 4.93 -3.76 4.34
C ARG A 314 4.69 -5.26 4.22
N PRO A 315 4.33 -5.99 5.30
CA PRO A 315 4.09 -7.43 5.23
C PRO A 315 3.05 -7.85 4.19
N GLY A 316 3.31 -8.97 3.50
CA GLY A 316 2.30 -9.63 2.65
C GLY A 316 1.89 -8.90 1.37
N MET A 317 2.65 -7.90 0.91
CA MET A 317 2.41 -7.21 -0.35
C MET A 317 2.38 -8.20 -1.54
N VAL A 318 1.41 -8.05 -2.44
CA VAL A 318 1.12 -9.03 -3.51
C VAL A 318 0.90 -10.43 -2.91
N GLN A 319 -0.25 -10.61 -2.26
CA GLN A 319 -0.49 -11.70 -1.31
C GLN A 319 -0.71 -13.06 -1.98
N ARG A 320 -1.17 -13.08 -3.24
CA ARG A 320 -1.56 -14.31 -3.94
C ARG A 320 -0.76 -14.51 -5.23
N ASP A 321 -0.53 -15.77 -5.59
CA ASP A 321 0.20 -16.13 -6.81
C ASP A 321 -0.46 -15.57 -8.07
N GLU A 322 -1.79 -15.52 -8.13
CA GLU A 322 -2.51 -14.94 -9.28
C GLU A 322 -2.18 -13.45 -9.44
N GLN A 323 -1.95 -12.72 -8.35
CA GLN A 323 -1.54 -11.31 -8.39
C GLN A 323 -0.11 -11.16 -8.91
N VAL A 324 0.79 -12.09 -8.56
CA VAL A 324 2.14 -12.12 -9.13
C VAL A 324 2.06 -12.38 -10.63
N ARG A 325 1.27 -13.37 -11.06
CA ARG A 325 1.07 -13.69 -12.49
C ARG A 325 0.48 -12.51 -13.25
N LEU A 326 -0.51 -11.81 -12.69
CA LEU A 326 -1.08 -10.59 -13.27
C LEU A 326 0.01 -9.55 -13.57
N ILE A 327 0.98 -9.35 -12.66
CA ILE A 327 2.06 -8.37 -12.88
C ILE A 327 2.91 -8.76 -14.10
N TYR A 328 3.31 -10.03 -14.20
CA TYR A 328 4.04 -10.51 -15.39
C TYR A 328 3.22 -10.34 -16.67
N GLU A 329 1.94 -10.75 -16.65
CA GLU A 329 1.05 -10.68 -17.81
C GLU A 329 0.84 -9.23 -18.28
N MET A 330 0.60 -8.31 -17.35
CA MET A 330 0.47 -6.88 -17.63
C MET A 330 1.74 -6.28 -18.22
N LEU A 331 2.92 -6.71 -17.76
CA LEU A 331 4.18 -6.24 -18.33
C LEU A 331 4.40 -6.78 -19.74
N LEU A 332 4.13 -8.07 -19.97
CA LEU A 332 4.19 -8.67 -21.30
C LEU A 332 3.26 -7.92 -22.27
N ASP A 333 2.00 -7.71 -21.88
CA ASP A 333 0.99 -7.00 -22.66
C ASP A 333 1.48 -5.60 -23.10
N VAL A 334 2.27 -4.91 -22.28
CA VAL A 334 2.77 -3.55 -22.59
C VAL A 334 4.11 -3.57 -23.33
N THR A 335 4.96 -4.58 -23.12
CA THR A 335 6.21 -4.73 -23.88
C THR A 335 6.00 -5.23 -25.30
N GLU A 336 4.99 -6.07 -25.55
CA GLU A 336 4.67 -6.60 -26.89
C GLU A 336 3.99 -5.56 -27.80
N GLN A 337 3.40 -4.51 -27.21
CA GLN A 337 2.77 -3.41 -27.94
C GLN A 337 3.76 -2.33 -28.41
N ARG A 338 5.06 -2.52 -28.18
CA ARG A 338 6.15 -1.59 -28.54
C ARG A 338 7.08 -2.19 -29.58
#